data_AF-G0AC42-F1
#
_entry.id   AF-G0AC42-F1
#
_cell.length_a   1.000
_cell.length_b   1.000
_cell.length_c   1.000
_cell.angle_alpha   90.00
_cell.angle_beta   90.00
_cell.angle_gamma   90.00
#
_symmetry.space_group_name_H-M   'P 1'
#
loop_
_entity.id
_entity.type
_entity.pdbx_description
1 polymer ?
#
loop_
_entity_poly.entity_id
_entity_poly.type
_entity_poly.pdbx_seq_one_letter_code
_entity_poly.pdbx_strand_id
1 'polypeptide(L)'
;MILEILSLGLLLFLGLHLIPVVPPLKVQLVHAFGENRYKGLFALLSALGLVIWSLVHLLANGHAKATLLFAAFLAYAVIDLFSVIQRKSYKPFTPALKFDVIACVSGLLLAVPAMTFHRQLMGVAVVPWGA
;
A
#
# COMPACT_ATOMS: atom_id res chain seq x y z
N MET A 1 6.45 -20.54 -10.97
CA MET A 1 7.48 -19.96 -10.06
C MET A 1 7.27 -18.46 -9.83
N ILE A 2 7.37 -17.58 -10.85
CA ILE A 2 7.20 -16.13 -10.68
C ILE A 2 5.80 -15.75 -10.15
N LEU A 3 4.74 -16.36 -10.71
CA LEU A 3 3.36 -16.13 -10.27
C LEU A 3 3.13 -16.47 -8.79
N GLU A 4 3.76 -17.54 -8.29
CA GLU A 4 3.67 -17.95 -6.89
C GLU A 4 4.28 -16.90 -5.97
N ILE A 5 5.49 -16.44 -6.28
CA ILE A 5 6.19 -15.42 -5.49
C ILE A 5 5.42 -14.10 -5.50
N LEU A 6 4.86 -13.74 -6.65
CA LEU A 6 4.04 -12.54 -6.80
C LEU A 6 2.80 -12.58 -5.90
N SER A 7 2.08 -13.70 -5.95
CA SER A 7 0.84 -13.90 -5.22
C SER A 7 1.13 -13.95 -3.71
N LEU A 8 2.22 -14.60 -3.30
CA LEU A 8 2.66 -14.63 -1.91
C LEU A 8 3.03 -13.25 -1.37
N GLY A 9 3.76 -12.43 -2.15
CA GLY A 9 4.08 -11.06 -1.76
C GLY A 9 2.82 -10.20 -1.54
N LEU A 10 1.86 -10.31 -2.47
CA LEU A 10 0.58 -9.62 -2.37
C LEU A 10 -0.25 -10.11 -1.17
N LEU A 11 -0.34 -11.43 -0.97
CA LEU A 11 -1.06 -12.04 0.15
C LEU A 11 -0.44 -11.66 1.49
N LEU A 12 0.89 -11.61 1.58
CA LEU A 12 1.59 -11.17 2.79
C LEU A 12 1.25 -9.71 3.10
N PHE A 13 1.36 -8.82 2.11
CA PHE A 13 1.07 -7.40 2.28
C PHE A 13 -0.40 -7.17 2.66
N LEU A 14 -1.35 -7.65 1.84
CA LEU A 14 -2.77 -7.44 2.07
C LEU A 14 -3.26 -8.15 3.33
N GLY A 15 -2.85 -9.41 3.54
CA GLY A 15 -3.24 -10.19 4.71
C GLY A 15 -2.83 -9.52 6.02
N LEU A 16 -1.61 -8.99 6.10
CA LEU A 16 -1.17 -8.22 7.26
C LEU A 16 -1.98 -6.92 7.40
N HIS A 17 -2.20 -6.18 6.32
CA HIS A 17 -2.96 -4.92 6.34
C HIS A 17 -4.44 -5.08 6.70
N LEU A 18 -5.00 -6.29 6.63
CA LEU A 18 -6.35 -6.56 7.12
C LEU A 18 -6.43 -6.72 8.64
N ILE A 19 -5.31 -6.99 9.33
CA ILE A 19 -5.29 -7.17 10.80
C ILE A 19 -5.84 -5.94 11.53
N PRO A 20 -5.43 -4.69 11.23
CA PRO A 20 -5.94 -3.50 11.92
C PRO A 20 -7.44 -3.24 11.67
N VAL A 21 -8.00 -3.79 10.59
CA VAL A 21 -9.43 -3.69 10.23
C VAL A 21 -10.29 -4.56 11.16
N VAL A 22 -9.70 -5.54 11.84
CA VAL A 22 -10.36 -6.40 12.83
C VAL A 22 -9.83 -6.06 14.22
N PRO A 23 -10.43 -5.08 14.94
CA PRO A 23 -9.90 -4.60 16.22
C PRO A 23 -9.64 -5.69 17.27
N PRO A 24 -10.51 -6.71 17.45
CA PRO A 24 -10.26 -7.78 18.42
C PRO A 24 -8.96 -8.53 18.15
N LEU A 25 -8.68 -8.86 16.88
CA LEU A 25 -7.47 -9.58 16.48
C LEU A 25 -6.22 -8.73 16.74
N LYS A 26 -6.25 -7.45 16.35
CA LYS A 26 -5.16 -6.51 16.63
C LYS A 26 -4.86 -6.44 18.13
N VAL A 27 -5.88 -6.28 18.97
CA VAL A 27 -5.72 -6.17 20.43
C VAL A 27 -5.10 -7.45 21.00
N GLN A 28 -5.55 -8.63 20.58
CA GLN A 28 -4.98 -9.91 21.00
C GLN A 28 -3.50 -10.03 20.63
N LEU A 29 -3.12 -9.67 19.39
CA LEU A 29 -1.74 -9.70 18.94
C LEU A 29 -0.87 -8.69 19.69
N VAL A 30 -1.37 -7.49 19.94
CA VAL A 30 -0.67 -6.47 20.74
C VAL A 30 -0.47 -6.96 22.18
N HIS A 31 -1.47 -7.60 22.78
CA HIS A 31 -1.36 -8.17 24.12
C HIS A 31 -0.34 -9.33 24.16
N ALA A 32 -0.30 -10.17 23.13
CA ALA A 32 0.62 -11.31 23.06
C ALA A 32 2.10 -10.90 22.83
N PHE A 33 2.34 -9.95 21.93
CA PHE A 33 3.71 -9.57 21.53
C PHE A 33 4.25 -8.33 22.25
N GLY A 34 3.37 -7.51 22.84
CA GLY A 34 3.68 -6.16 23.29
C GLY A 34 3.61 -5.14 22.15
N GLU A 35 3.23 -3.91 22.48
CA GLU A 35 2.91 -2.86 21.48
C GLU A 35 4.07 -2.58 20.51
N ASN A 36 5.29 -2.39 21.01
CA ASN A 36 6.44 -2.05 20.19
C ASN A 36 6.87 -3.21 19.27
N ARG A 37 6.80 -4.45 19.75
CA ARG A 37 7.16 -5.63 18.97
C ARG A 37 6.12 -5.89 17.89
N TYR A 38 4.82 -5.76 18.20
CA TYR A 38 3.75 -5.85 17.21
C TYR A 38 3.94 -4.82 16.11
N LYS A 39 4.13 -3.53 16.47
CA LYS A 39 4.34 -2.45 15.48
C LYS A 39 5.56 -2.70 14.60
N GLY A 40 6.69 -3.11 15.18
CA GLY A 40 7.91 -3.40 14.44
C GLY A 40 7.76 -4.57 13.47
N LEU A 41 7.19 -5.70 13.92
CA LEU A 41 6.93 -6.86 13.08
C LEU A 41 5.93 -6.55 11.97
N PHE A 42 4.84 -5.86 12.31
CA PHE A 42 3.82 -5.43 11.35
C PHE A 42 4.44 -4.58 10.24
N ALA A 43 5.22 -3.56 10.61
CA ALA A 43 5.87 -2.67 9.63
C ALA A 43 6.87 -3.43 8.74
N LEU A 44 7.73 -4.26 9.33
CA LEU A 44 8.75 -5.01 8.59
C LEU A 44 8.12 -6.00 7.60
N LEU A 45 7.18 -6.82 8.05
CA LEU A 45 6.55 -7.84 7.20
C LEU A 45 5.66 -7.22 6.12
N SER A 46 4.98 -6.12 6.44
CA SER A 46 4.22 -5.34 5.46
C SER A 46 5.14 -4.76 4.39
N ALA A 47 6.23 -4.09 4.76
CA ALA A 47 7.19 -3.57 3.80
C ALA A 47 7.80 -4.68 2.95
N LEU A 48 8.13 -5.83 3.54
CA LEU A 48 8.66 -7.00 2.82
C LEU A 48 7.68 -7.49 1.75
N GLY A 49 6.39 -7.63 2.07
CA GLY A 49 5.37 -8.03 1.11
C GLY A 49 5.29 -7.07 -0.08
N LEU A 50 5.30 -5.76 0.18
CA LEU A 50 5.26 -4.74 -0.86
C LEU A 50 6.53 -4.71 -1.73
N VAL A 51 7.71 -4.88 -1.11
CA VAL A 51 9.00 -4.97 -1.82
C VAL A 51 9.04 -6.21 -2.72
N ILE A 52 8.67 -7.39 -2.20
CA ILE A 52 8.65 -8.63 -2.99
C ILE A 52 7.70 -8.46 -4.18
N TRP A 53 6.49 -7.97 -3.94
CA TRP A 53 5.48 -7.80 -4.98
C TRP A 53 5.93 -6.81 -6.07
N SER A 54 6.46 -5.64 -5.68
CA SER A 54 6.90 -4.61 -6.64
C SER A 54 8.18 -5.02 -7.39
N LEU A 55 9.17 -5.58 -6.70
CA LEU A 55 10.42 -6.03 -7.30
C LEU A 55 10.20 -7.17 -8.30
N VAL A 56 9.38 -8.16 -7.94
CA VAL A 56 9.10 -9.29 -8.85
C VAL A 56 8.35 -8.81 -10.09
N HIS A 57 7.44 -7.84 -9.97
CA HIS A 57 6.85 -7.21 -11.14
C HIS A 57 7.88 -6.52 -12.03
N LEU A 58 8.83 -5.77 -11.46
CA LEU A 58 9.89 -5.12 -12.23
C LEU A 58 10.77 -6.13 -12.97
N LEU A 59 11.11 -7.25 -12.32
CA LEU A 59 11.92 -8.31 -12.92
C LEU A 59 11.15 -9.09 -13.99
N ALA A 60 9.83 -9.21 -13.86
CA ALA A 60 8.99 -9.97 -14.78
C ALA A 60 8.46 -9.16 -15.98
N ASN A 61 8.46 -7.82 -15.91
CA ASN A 61 7.82 -6.95 -16.90
C ASN A 61 8.84 -6.03 -17.62
N GLY A 62 8.75 -5.96 -18.95
CA GLY A 62 9.55 -5.06 -19.79
C GLY A 62 8.80 -3.85 -20.36
N HIS A 63 7.51 -3.68 -20.06
CA HIS A 63 6.70 -2.58 -20.59
C HIS A 63 6.82 -1.32 -19.72
N ALA A 64 7.11 -0.18 -20.36
CA ALA A 64 7.37 1.10 -19.68
C ALA A 64 6.32 1.49 -18.63
N LYS A 65 5.03 1.31 -18.92
CA LYS A 65 3.94 1.70 -18.01
C LYS A 65 3.95 0.87 -16.71
N ALA A 66 4.09 -0.44 -16.84
CA ALA A 66 4.19 -1.34 -15.69
C ALA A 66 5.48 -1.05 -14.91
N THR A 67 6.61 -0.92 -15.60
CA THR A 67 7.90 -0.61 -14.97
C THR A 67 7.84 0.68 -14.14
N LEU A 68 7.25 1.75 -14.68
CA LEU A 68 7.09 3.01 -13.95
C LEU A 68 6.22 2.85 -12.69
N LEU A 69 5.08 2.14 -12.80
CA LEU A 69 4.17 1.93 -11.67
C LEU A 69 4.84 1.15 -10.54
N PHE A 70 5.47 0.02 -10.85
CA PHE A 70 6.09 -0.83 -9.83
C PHE A 70 7.39 -0.23 -9.28
N ALA A 71 8.12 0.56 -10.08
CA ALA A 71 9.26 1.33 -9.59
C ALA A 71 8.82 2.39 -8.57
N ALA A 72 7.69 3.06 -8.82
CA ALA A 72 7.13 4.02 -7.86
C ALA A 72 6.72 3.33 -6.55
N PHE A 73 6.10 2.15 -6.61
CA PHE A 73 5.78 1.38 -5.40
C PHE A 73 7.03 0.90 -4.64
N LEU A 74 8.06 0.45 -5.36
CA LEU A 74 9.32 0.04 -4.74
C LEU A 74 10.01 1.23 -4.07
N ALA A 75 10.07 2.39 -4.75
CA ALA A 75 10.60 3.62 -4.18
C ALA A 75 9.79 4.06 -2.94
N TYR A 76 8.47 3.99 -3.02
CA TYR A 76 7.59 4.28 -1.88
C TYR A 76 7.88 3.35 -0.69
N ALA A 77 7.99 2.05 -0.90
CA ALA A 77 8.29 1.09 0.17
C ALA A 77 9.63 1.40 0.86
N VAL A 78 10.65 1.75 0.07
CA VAL A 78 11.96 2.14 0.58
C VAL A 78 11.87 3.43 1.40
N ILE A 79 11.24 4.48 0.85
CA ILE A 79 11.05 5.77 1.52
C ILE A 79 10.28 5.59 2.83
N ASP A 80 9.19 4.82 2.82
CA ASP A 80 8.39 4.59 4.01
C ASP A 80 9.15 3.82 5.09
N LEU A 81 9.92 2.78 4.71
CA LEU A 81 10.76 2.04 5.64
C LEU A 81 11.81 2.96 6.30
N PHE A 82 12.50 3.78 5.52
CA PHE A 82 13.42 4.79 6.06
C PHE A 82 12.71 5.80 6.95
N SER A 83 11.53 6.26 6.54
CA SER A 83 10.72 7.19 7.32
C SER A 83 10.29 6.58 8.66
N VAL A 84 9.91 5.31 8.72
CA VAL A 84 9.56 4.61 9.96
C VAL A 84 10.76 4.47 10.89
N ILE A 85 11.94 4.12 10.36
CA ILE A 85 13.17 4.02 11.16
C ILE A 85 13.57 5.38 11.75
N GLN A 86 13.34 6.46 11.01
CA GLN A 86 13.69 7.82 11.44
C GLN A 86 12.64 8.48 12.33
N ARG A 87 11.35 8.09 12.22
CA ARG A 87 10.25 8.68 12.98
C ARG A 87 10.36 8.31 14.46
N LYS A 88 10.80 9.26 15.29
CA LYS A 88 10.97 9.08 16.75
C LYS A 88 9.66 9.17 17.56
N SER A 89 8.54 9.58 16.96
CA SER A 89 7.27 9.71 17.69
C SER A 89 6.04 9.65 16.78
N TYR A 90 5.00 9.00 17.31
CA TYR A 90 3.64 9.06 16.77
C TYR A 90 2.95 10.32 17.29
N LYS A 91 2.41 11.14 16.39
CA LYS A 91 1.62 12.32 16.77
C LYS A 91 0.17 11.87 17.02
N PRO A 92 -0.39 12.04 18.23
CA PRO A 92 -1.79 11.77 18.48
C PRO A 92 -2.65 12.57 17.50
N PHE A 93 -3.62 11.90 16.89
CA PHE A 93 -4.53 12.52 15.94
C PHE A 93 -5.89 12.71 16.60
N THR A 94 -6.38 13.96 16.60
CA THR A 94 -7.75 14.26 16.99
C THR A 94 -8.64 14.20 15.75
N PRO A 95 -9.66 13.33 15.73
CA PRO A 95 -10.59 13.27 14.61
C PRO A 95 -11.24 14.64 14.37
N ALA A 96 -11.22 15.10 13.13
CA ALA A 96 -11.81 16.37 12.75
C ALA A 96 -12.38 16.27 11.34
N LEU A 97 -13.59 16.81 11.15
CA LEU A 97 -14.33 16.77 9.89
C LEU A 97 -13.52 17.25 8.67
N LYS A 98 -12.62 18.22 8.87
CA LYS A 98 -11.73 18.72 7.81
C LYS A 98 -10.93 17.62 7.12
N PHE A 99 -10.50 16.60 7.86
CA PHE A 99 -9.69 15.51 7.30
C PHE A 99 -10.53 14.58 6.45
N ASP A 100 -11.79 14.33 6.85
CA ASP A 100 -12.74 13.55 6.06
C ASP A 100 -13.11 14.29 4.77
N VAL A 101 -13.37 15.60 4.87
CA VAL A 101 -13.61 16.46 3.69
C VAL A 101 -12.41 16.45 2.75
N ILE A 102 -11.19 16.61 3.27
CA ILE A 102 -9.96 16.53 2.46
C ILE A 102 -9.85 15.16 1.79
N ALA A 103 -10.11 14.06 2.50
CA ALA A 103 -10.01 12.71 1.96
C ALA A 103 -11.05 12.48 0.85
N CYS A 104 -12.31 12.88 1.05
CA CYS A 104 -13.37 12.73 0.05
C CYS A 104 -13.12 13.61 -1.18
N VAL A 105 -12.75 14.88 -0.98
CA VAL A 105 -12.49 15.82 -2.08
C VAL A 105 -11.24 15.40 -2.86
N SER A 106 -10.12 15.13 -2.19
CA SER A 106 -8.89 14.70 -2.88
C SER A 106 -9.07 13.33 -3.56
N GLY A 107 -9.77 12.40 -2.92
CA GLY A 107 -10.12 11.11 -3.50
C GLY A 107 -10.94 11.26 -4.78
N LEU A 108 -11.98 12.10 -4.78
CA LEU A 108 -12.79 12.34 -5.98
C LEU A 108 -11.99 13.06 -7.08
N LEU A 109 -11.22 14.08 -6.72
CA LEU A 109 -10.38 14.85 -7.64
C LEU A 109 -9.29 13.99 -8.31
N LEU A 110 -8.78 12.96 -7.63
CA LEU A 110 -7.80 12.02 -8.20
C LEU A 110 -8.48 10.85 -8.93
N ALA A 111 -9.61 10.36 -8.44
CA ALA A 111 -10.33 9.24 -9.01
C ALA A 111 -10.87 9.58 -10.41
N VAL A 112 -11.46 10.76 -10.60
CA VAL A 112 -12.04 11.13 -11.90
C VAL A 112 -10.98 11.11 -13.01
N PRO A 113 -9.84 11.83 -12.91
CA PRO A 113 -8.77 11.72 -13.91
C PRO A 113 -8.21 10.31 -14.04
N ALA A 114 -8.00 9.58 -12.94
CA ALA A 114 -7.51 8.21 -13.01
C ALA A 114 -8.45 7.29 -13.80
N MET A 115 -9.77 7.43 -13.62
CA MET A 115 -10.79 6.69 -14.36
C MET A 115 -10.88 7.16 -15.82
N THR A 116 -10.83 8.47 -16.06
CA THR A 116 -10.82 9.06 -17.41
C THR A 116 -9.65 8.54 -18.24
N PHE A 117 -8.45 8.49 -17.65
CA PHE A 117 -7.21 8.14 -18.36
C PHE A 117 -6.77 6.69 -18.16
N HIS A 118 -7.61 5.85 -17.54
CA HIS A 118 -7.25 4.47 -17.22
C HIS A 118 -6.91 3.66 -18.48
N ARG A 119 -7.58 3.92 -19.62
CA ARG A 119 -7.28 3.23 -20.88
C ARG A 119 -5.88 3.57 -21.38
N GLN A 120 -5.47 4.84 -21.36
CA GLN A 120 -4.11 5.22 -21.78
C GLN A 120 -3.07 4.73 -20.76
N LEU A 121 -3.38 4.74 -19.47
CA LEU A 121 -2.44 4.33 -18.42
C LEU A 121 -2.27 2.80 -18.35
N MET A 122 -3.36 2.05 -18.44
CA MET A 122 -3.42 0.61 -18.14
C MET A 122 -3.78 -0.26 -19.36
N GLY A 123 -4.16 0.34 -20.49
CA GLY A 123 -4.51 -0.36 -21.74
C GLY A 123 -5.95 -0.88 -21.82
N VAL A 124 -6.73 -0.76 -20.74
CA VAL A 124 -8.12 -1.20 -20.67
C VAL A 124 -9.01 -0.10 -20.10
N ALA A 125 -10.25 0.01 -20.59
CA ALA A 125 -11.20 0.98 -20.06
C ALA A 125 -11.84 0.45 -18.77
N VAL A 126 -11.92 1.31 -17.74
CA VAL A 126 -12.66 1.02 -16.50
C VAL A 126 -14.07 1.63 -16.52
N VAL A 127 -14.28 2.66 -17.34
CA VAL A 127 -15.57 3.33 -17.54
C VAL A 127 -15.88 3.51 -19.02
N PRO A 128 -17.17 3.52 -19.43
CA PRO A 128 -17.56 3.69 -20.83
C PRO A 128 -17.15 5.04 -21.43
N TRP A 129 -17.05 6.07 -20.59
CA TRP A 129 -16.80 7.46 -20.98
C TRP A 129 -15.33 7.88 -20.86
N GLY A 130 -14.46 6.99 -20.39
CA GLY A 130 -13.03 7.25 -20.27
C GLY A 130 -12.38 7.34 -21.65
N ALA A 131 -11.50 8.32 -21.80
CA ALA A 131 -10.71 8.50 -23.02
C ALA A 131 -9.83 7.26 -23.24
#